data_AF-A0A4R4LX09-F1
#
_entry.id   AF-A0A4R4LX09-F1
#
_cell.length_a   1.000
_cell.length_b   1.000
_cell.length_c   1.000
_cell.angle_alpha   90.00
_cell.angle_beta   90.00
_cell.angle_gamma   90.00
#
_symmetry.space_group_name_H-M   'P 1'
#
loop_
_entity.id
_entity.type
_entity.pdbx_description
1 polymer ?
#
loop_
_entity_poly.entity_id
_entity_poly.type
_entity_poly.pdbx_seq_one_letter_code
_entity_poly.pdbx_strand_id
1 'polypeptide(L)'
;MAIQKAPRHSRRAVPTARDPVPAAARMISAVAVVLVLGACGGSPHGAASTGSAAGPARSEGATGASKVPEATTFTTVSGAPKDTAPGGATDGLVVHPDGPTPVFDRPGGRRVATLPAEQLGGPTWVPVVESSGSWRRVLLPSRPNGSSGWITGDGLSTARTPYTVRVELAKRRLTLLKSARKAGRWTVAIGGPKTPTPQGRTFLLATLAPAKKTPSPLVLPLGTHSATLDTFGGGPGTVALHGWPDTSVFGKAVTHGCIRVPKDALRTLSRVPLGSLVLITA
;
A
#
# COMPACT_ATOMS: atom_id res chain seq x y z
N MET A 1 44.53 -51.83 -31.09
CA MET A 1 44.25 -52.78 -32.20
C MET A 1 42.96 -53.53 -31.87
N ALA A 2 42.13 -53.81 -32.89
CA ALA A 2 40.72 -54.31 -32.87
C ALA A 2 39.69 -53.27 -32.39
N ILE A 3 38.88 -52.55 -33.18
CA ILE A 3 38.11 -52.70 -34.45
C ILE A 3 36.76 -53.45 -34.31
N GLN A 4 35.69 -52.71 -34.67
CA GLN A 4 34.31 -53.11 -35.09
C GLN A 4 33.33 -53.57 -33.99
N LYS A 5 32.02 -53.25 -34.00
CA LYS A 5 31.10 -52.83 -35.07
C LYS A 5 29.83 -52.19 -34.45
N ALA A 6 29.23 -51.21 -35.13
CA ALA A 6 27.90 -50.65 -34.83
C ALA A 6 26.77 -51.49 -35.46
N PRO A 7 25.50 -51.30 -35.03
CA PRO A 7 24.37 -51.41 -35.92
C PRO A 7 23.50 -50.14 -35.99
N ARG A 8 22.71 -50.13 -37.07
CA ARG A 8 22.07 -48.99 -37.73
C ARG A 8 20.67 -48.66 -37.23
N HIS A 9 20.31 -47.42 -37.53
CA HIS A 9 19.00 -46.74 -37.59
C HIS A 9 17.72 -47.58 -37.75
N SER A 10 16.67 -47.10 -37.08
CA SER A 10 15.30 -47.11 -37.62
C SER A 10 14.71 -45.70 -37.51
N ARG A 11 14.40 -45.11 -38.67
CA ARG A 11 13.54 -43.93 -38.82
C ARG A 11 12.09 -44.42 -38.85
N ARG A 12 11.18 -43.73 -38.17
CA ARG A 12 9.77 -43.73 -38.58
C ARG A 12 9.16 -42.35 -38.47
N ALA A 13 8.50 -41.98 -39.56
CA ALA A 13 7.88 -40.69 -39.80
C ALA A 13 6.45 -40.61 -39.21
N VAL A 14 6.00 -39.36 -39.17
CA VAL A 14 4.73 -38.75 -38.76
C VAL A 14 3.48 -39.40 -39.40
N PRO A 15 2.32 -39.27 -38.73
CA PRO A 15 1.14 -38.78 -39.44
C PRO A 15 0.52 -37.54 -38.79
N THR A 16 0.09 -36.65 -39.67
CA THR A 16 -0.75 -35.47 -39.48
C THR A 16 -2.20 -35.86 -39.17
N ALA A 17 -2.84 -35.17 -38.23
CA ALA A 17 -4.29 -34.94 -38.27
C ALA A 17 -4.64 -33.68 -37.47
N ARG A 18 -5.24 -32.71 -38.16
CA ARG A 18 -6.03 -31.62 -37.61
C ARG A 18 -7.40 -32.17 -37.18
N ASP A 19 -8.05 -31.48 -36.24
CA ASP A 19 -9.50 -31.19 -36.14
C ASP A 19 -9.89 -30.93 -34.66
N PRO A 20 -11.08 -30.40 -34.33
CA PRO A 20 -11.36 -28.96 -34.28
C PRO A 20 -11.81 -28.48 -32.88
N VAL A 21 -11.95 -27.15 -32.76
CA VAL A 21 -12.46 -26.41 -31.59
C VAL A 21 -13.98 -26.62 -31.44
N PRO A 22 -14.51 -26.89 -30.22
CA PRO A 22 -15.91 -26.64 -29.94
C PRO A 22 -16.11 -25.22 -29.38
N ALA A 23 -16.90 -24.44 -30.12
CA ALA A 23 -17.44 -23.16 -29.69
C ALA A 23 -18.45 -23.37 -28.55
N ALA A 24 -18.20 -22.74 -27.40
CA ALA A 24 -19.18 -22.64 -26.33
C ALA A 24 -20.03 -21.38 -26.54
N ALA A 25 -21.23 -21.59 -27.09
CA ALA A 25 -22.31 -20.62 -27.08
C ALA A 25 -22.75 -20.36 -25.62
N ARG A 26 -22.83 -19.09 -25.21
CA ARG A 26 -23.59 -18.69 -24.02
C ARG A 26 -24.56 -17.59 -24.41
N MET A 27 -25.82 -17.93 -24.16
CA MET A 27 -27.04 -17.22 -24.50
C MET A 27 -27.08 -15.80 -23.91
N ILE A 28 -27.52 -14.86 -24.75
CA ILE A 28 -27.97 -13.53 -24.35
C ILE A 28 -29.47 -13.68 -24.07
N SER A 29 -29.87 -13.57 -22.80
CA SER A 29 -31.28 -13.38 -22.44
C SER A 29 -31.51 -11.90 -22.14
N ALA A 30 -32.16 -11.23 -23.08
CA ALA A 30 -32.78 -9.94 -22.90
C ALA A 30 -34.05 -10.12 -22.06
N VAL A 31 -34.23 -9.29 -21.03
CA VAL A 31 -35.54 -9.07 -20.39
C VAL A 31 -35.90 -7.61 -20.62
N ALA A 32 -36.91 -7.41 -21.46
CA ALA A 32 -37.60 -6.16 -21.66
C ALA A 32 -38.58 -5.91 -20.52
N VAL A 33 -38.62 -4.69 -19.99
CA VAL A 33 -39.76 -4.17 -19.22
C VAL A 33 -40.14 -2.84 -19.85
N VAL A 34 -41.41 -2.74 -20.21
CA VAL A 34 -42.03 -1.66 -20.98
C VAL A 34 -43.31 -1.24 -20.26
N LEU A 35 -43.57 0.08 -20.26
CA LEU A 35 -44.82 0.82 -19.96
C LEU A 35 -45.22 0.94 -18.46
N VAL A 36 -45.73 2.07 -17.95
CA VAL A 36 -46.75 3.00 -18.49
C VAL A 36 -46.55 4.44 -17.95
N LEU A 37 -46.84 5.43 -18.80
CA LEU A 37 -47.05 6.86 -18.49
C LEU A 37 -48.47 7.12 -17.94
N GLY A 38 -48.60 8.00 -16.94
CA GLY A 38 -49.88 8.53 -16.50
C GLY A 38 -49.73 9.93 -15.90
N ALA A 39 -50.18 10.94 -16.65
CA ALA A 39 -50.25 12.35 -16.26
C ALA A 39 -51.60 12.68 -15.60
N CYS A 40 -51.61 13.69 -14.73
CA CYS A 40 -52.68 14.65 -14.36
C CYS A 40 -52.05 15.57 -13.27
N GLY A 41 -52.04 16.91 -13.28
CA GLY A 41 -52.96 17.88 -13.86
C GLY A 41 -53.90 18.39 -12.75
N GLY A 42 -53.61 19.56 -12.14
CA GLY A 42 -54.55 20.23 -11.21
C GLY A 42 -53.93 21.36 -10.37
N SER A 43 -54.21 22.62 -10.74
CA SER A 43 -54.23 23.78 -9.83
C SER A 43 -55.69 24.05 -9.42
N PRO A 44 -55.96 24.71 -8.27
CA PRO A 44 -56.30 26.13 -8.36
C PRO A 44 -55.97 27.02 -7.12
N HIS A 45 -55.75 28.31 -7.41
CA HIS A 45 -56.27 29.53 -6.75
C HIS A 45 -56.19 29.72 -5.21
N GLY A 46 -55.65 30.88 -4.81
CA GLY A 46 -56.37 31.74 -3.84
C GLY A 46 -55.56 32.43 -2.74
N ALA A 47 -55.39 33.74 -2.91
CA ALA A 47 -55.39 34.80 -1.89
C ALA A 47 -54.16 35.05 -1.00
N ALA A 48 -53.79 36.34 -1.01
CA ALA A 48 -52.73 36.99 -0.26
C ALA A 48 -53.09 37.22 1.22
N SER A 49 -52.07 37.24 2.09
CA SER A 49 -52.02 38.15 3.24
C SER A 49 -50.57 38.48 3.59
N THR A 50 -50.34 39.77 3.81
CA THR A 50 -49.08 40.41 4.17
C THR A 50 -48.78 40.19 5.66
N GLY A 51 -47.55 39.79 6.00
CA GLY A 51 -47.14 39.69 7.40
C GLY A 51 -45.67 39.32 7.60
N SER A 52 -44.89 40.31 8.03
CA SER A 52 -43.64 40.24 8.78
C SER A 52 -42.43 39.49 8.22
N ALA A 53 -41.42 40.30 7.91
CA ALA A 53 -40.01 39.94 7.95
C ALA A 53 -39.62 39.26 9.28
N ALA A 54 -39.21 38.00 9.17
CA ALA A 54 -38.23 37.38 10.04
C ALA A 54 -37.51 36.36 9.15
N GLY A 55 -36.31 36.69 8.70
CA GLY A 55 -35.50 35.74 7.95
C GLY A 55 -35.32 34.46 8.77
N PRO A 56 -35.41 33.27 8.19
CA PRO A 56 -35.00 32.08 8.91
C PRO A 56 -33.51 32.27 9.19
N ALA A 57 -33.19 32.54 10.46
CA ALA A 57 -31.90 32.23 11.00
C ALA A 57 -31.65 30.78 10.60
N ARG A 58 -30.74 30.59 9.64
CA ARG A 58 -30.16 29.30 9.36
C ARG A 58 -29.57 28.89 10.69
N SER A 59 -30.30 28.06 11.42
CA SER A 59 -29.73 27.17 12.39
C SER A 59 -28.70 26.39 11.60
N GLU A 60 -27.45 26.85 11.64
CA GLU A 60 -26.30 26.05 11.28
C GLU A 60 -26.35 24.87 12.22
N GLY A 61 -27.07 23.85 11.76
CA GLY A 61 -27.22 22.59 12.45
C GLY A 61 -25.83 22.12 12.81
N ALA A 62 -25.63 21.94 14.12
CA ALA A 62 -24.48 21.31 14.70
C ALA A 62 -24.08 20.10 13.85
N THR A 63 -22.95 20.26 13.16
CA THR A 63 -21.93 19.24 12.95
C THR A 63 -22.47 17.82 12.74
N GLY A 64 -22.87 17.52 11.50
CA GLY A 64 -22.66 16.17 11.00
C GLY A 64 -21.16 15.91 11.05
N ALA A 65 -20.67 15.24 12.10
CA ALA A 65 -19.29 14.81 12.18
C ALA A 65 -19.03 13.90 10.98
N SER A 66 -18.47 14.47 9.91
CA SER A 66 -18.01 13.74 8.74
C SER A 66 -17.21 12.54 9.22
N LYS A 67 -17.68 11.33 8.89
CA LYS A 67 -17.01 10.09 9.27
C LYS A 67 -15.63 10.10 8.61
N VAL A 68 -14.59 10.33 9.39
CA VAL A 68 -13.21 10.30 8.88
C VAL A 68 -12.82 8.88 8.45
N PRO A 69 -11.99 8.71 7.41
CA PRO A 69 -11.55 7.39 6.97
C PRO A 69 -10.63 6.73 7.99
N GLU A 70 -10.48 5.41 7.89
CA GLU A 70 -9.36 4.73 8.53
C GLU A 70 -8.06 5.03 7.78
N ALA A 71 -6.93 5.10 8.49
CA ALA A 71 -5.61 5.23 7.92
C ALA A 71 -5.04 3.83 7.62
N THR A 72 -5.46 3.24 6.50
CA THR A 72 -4.95 1.93 6.02
C THR A 72 -4.27 2.11 4.68
N THR A 73 -3.55 1.07 4.22
CA THR A 73 -2.97 1.11 2.86
C THR A 73 -4.00 1.18 1.73
N PHE A 74 -5.29 0.92 2.02
CA PHE A 74 -6.37 0.97 1.03
C PHE A 74 -7.08 2.31 0.93
N THR A 75 -6.75 3.27 1.81
CA THR A 75 -7.48 4.53 1.91
C THR A 75 -6.63 5.72 1.47
N THR A 76 -7.34 6.76 1.06
CA THR A 76 -6.80 8.11 0.92
C THR A 76 -7.27 8.93 2.11
N VAL A 77 -6.34 9.51 2.86
CA VAL A 77 -6.64 10.40 3.99
C VAL A 77 -6.47 11.84 3.52
N SER A 78 -7.55 12.41 2.97
CA SER A 78 -7.58 13.82 2.55
C SER A 78 -7.34 14.74 3.75
N GLY A 79 -6.37 15.65 3.62
CA GLY A 79 -6.01 16.59 4.69
C GLY A 79 -5.02 16.07 5.72
N ALA A 80 -4.49 14.85 5.58
CA ALA A 80 -3.34 14.42 6.36
C ALA A 80 -2.12 15.33 6.08
N PRO A 81 -1.46 15.88 7.11
CA PRO A 81 -0.23 16.63 6.93
C PRO A 81 0.83 15.80 6.23
N LYS A 82 1.52 16.41 5.26
CA LYS A 82 2.68 15.78 4.64
C LYS A 82 3.87 15.81 5.59
N ASP A 83 4.59 14.71 5.63
CA ASP A 83 5.91 14.63 6.25
C ASP A 83 6.85 15.74 5.70
N THR A 84 7.40 16.54 6.62
CA THR A 84 8.26 17.69 6.31
C THR A 84 9.74 17.31 6.15
N ALA A 85 10.14 16.11 6.58
CA ALA A 85 11.53 15.65 6.53
C ALA A 85 11.64 14.26 5.86
N PRO A 86 11.36 14.14 4.55
CA PRO A 86 11.27 12.86 3.85
C PRO A 86 12.58 12.07 3.77
N GLY A 87 13.72 12.66 4.14
CA GLY A 87 15.01 11.98 4.28
C GLY A 87 15.56 11.96 5.72
N GLY A 88 14.80 12.49 6.69
CA GLY A 88 15.23 12.64 8.07
C GLY A 88 15.28 11.30 8.81
N ALA A 89 16.37 11.10 9.56
CA ALA A 89 16.45 10.01 10.52
C ALA A 89 15.46 10.24 11.68
N THR A 90 15.14 9.16 12.39
CA THR A 90 14.41 9.21 13.67
C THR A 90 15.22 8.48 14.74
N ASP A 91 14.77 8.58 15.98
CA ASP A 91 15.34 7.86 17.12
C ASP A 91 14.88 6.39 17.22
N GLY A 92 14.17 5.90 16.20
CA GLY A 92 13.65 4.53 16.11
C GLY A 92 12.39 4.29 16.93
N LEU A 93 11.76 5.31 17.52
CA LEU A 93 10.49 5.15 18.22
C LEU A 93 9.38 4.73 17.26
N VAL A 94 8.66 3.67 17.64
CA VAL A 94 7.47 3.17 16.95
C VAL A 94 6.31 3.04 17.95
N VAL A 95 5.09 3.20 17.45
CA VAL A 95 3.86 3.15 18.25
C VAL A 95 2.90 2.11 17.68
N HIS A 96 2.26 1.37 18.58
CA HIS A 96 1.13 0.50 18.32
C HIS A 96 -0.08 1.01 19.10
N PRO A 97 -1.20 1.33 18.44
CA PRO A 97 -2.42 1.68 19.14
C PRO A 97 -3.14 0.41 19.62
N ASP A 98 -3.51 0.37 20.90
CA ASP A 98 -4.20 -0.80 21.49
C ASP A 98 -5.66 -0.94 20.99
N GLY A 99 -6.18 0.12 20.36
CA GLY A 99 -7.49 0.17 19.72
C GLY A 99 -7.57 1.32 18.68
N PRO A 100 -8.70 1.49 17.97
CA PRO A 100 -8.86 2.54 16.98
C PRO A 100 -8.55 3.94 17.56
N THR A 101 -7.48 4.58 17.07
CA THR A 101 -6.96 5.83 17.62
C THR A 101 -7.23 7.01 16.70
N PRO A 102 -7.85 8.11 17.15
CA PRO A 102 -8.03 9.31 16.34
C PRO A 102 -6.69 9.92 15.89
N VAL A 103 -6.61 10.29 14.62
CA VAL A 103 -5.44 10.95 14.02
C VAL A 103 -5.81 12.39 13.67
N PHE A 104 -4.96 13.33 14.05
CA PHE A 104 -5.18 14.77 13.90
C PHE A 104 -4.17 15.43 12.95
N ASP A 105 -4.55 16.55 12.34
CA ASP A 105 -3.65 17.32 11.47
C ASP A 105 -2.57 18.11 12.24
N ARG A 106 -2.85 18.47 13.49
CA ARG A 106 -1.92 19.07 14.45
C ARG A 106 -2.34 18.69 15.87
N PRO A 107 -1.49 18.90 16.90
CA PRO A 107 -1.91 18.77 18.29
C PRO A 107 -3.19 19.56 18.58
N GLY A 108 -4.21 18.88 19.12
CA GLY A 108 -5.54 19.46 19.39
C GLY A 108 -6.27 19.97 18.14
N GLY A 109 -5.87 19.52 16.94
CA GLY A 109 -6.39 19.98 15.66
C GLY A 109 -7.65 19.27 15.21
N ARG A 110 -7.89 19.28 13.90
CA ARG A 110 -9.00 18.57 13.28
C ARG A 110 -8.62 17.10 13.15
N ARG A 111 -9.54 16.22 13.54
CA ARG A 111 -9.41 14.78 13.25
C ARG A 111 -9.48 14.55 11.74
N VAL A 112 -8.49 13.87 11.18
CA VAL A 112 -8.37 13.58 9.75
C VAL A 112 -8.53 12.09 9.43
N ALA A 113 -8.27 11.21 10.39
CA ALA A 113 -8.42 9.77 10.23
C ALA A 113 -8.63 9.04 11.57
N THR A 114 -8.75 7.72 11.47
CA THR A 114 -8.62 6.77 12.57
C THR A 114 -7.51 5.79 12.25
N LEU A 115 -6.50 5.64 13.10
CA LEU A 115 -5.48 4.61 12.96
C LEU A 115 -5.97 3.32 13.63
N PRO A 116 -6.22 2.24 12.88
CA PRO A 116 -6.65 0.98 13.47
C PRO A 116 -5.50 0.27 14.19
N ALA A 117 -5.84 -0.60 15.14
CA ALA A 117 -4.89 -1.46 15.86
C ALA A 117 -4.24 -2.51 14.96
N GLU A 118 -4.89 -2.88 13.85
CA GLU A 118 -4.40 -3.88 12.90
C GLU A 118 -4.32 -3.34 11.47
N GLN A 119 -3.33 -3.83 10.72
CA GLN A 119 -3.14 -3.63 9.29
C GLN A 119 -2.84 -4.97 8.64
N LEU A 120 -3.55 -5.28 7.55
CA LEU A 120 -3.29 -6.49 6.76
C LEU A 120 -3.29 -7.79 7.60
N GLY A 121 -4.14 -7.85 8.63
CA GLY A 121 -4.28 -9.00 9.54
C GLY A 121 -3.17 -9.15 10.59
N GLY A 122 -2.31 -8.13 10.79
CA GLY A 122 -1.31 -8.09 11.84
C GLY A 122 -1.32 -6.76 12.60
N PRO A 123 -0.55 -6.62 13.68
CA PRO A 123 -0.56 -5.41 14.51
C PRO A 123 0.01 -4.20 13.77
N THR A 124 -0.66 -3.06 13.89
CA THR A 124 -0.17 -1.77 13.40
C THR A 124 1.04 -1.33 14.21
N TRP A 125 2.17 -1.15 13.55
CA TRP A 125 3.31 -0.41 14.11
C TRP A 125 3.71 0.69 13.14
N VAL A 126 3.67 1.93 13.60
CA VAL A 126 4.00 3.12 12.79
C VAL A 126 5.17 3.87 13.42
N PRO A 127 6.11 4.41 12.63
CA PRO A 127 7.22 5.19 13.15
C PRO A 127 6.73 6.55 13.64
N VAL A 128 7.26 6.97 14.79
CA VAL A 128 7.17 8.36 15.23
C VAL A 128 8.25 9.17 14.54
N VAL A 129 7.85 10.28 13.94
CA VAL A 129 8.72 11.19 13.21
C VAL A 129 8.92 12.53 13.89
N GLU A 130 8.05 12.87 14.85
CA GLU A 130 8.09 14.09 15.62
C GLU A 130 7.35 13.86 16.95
N SER A 131 7.79 14.49 18.04
CA SER A 131 7.11 14.43 19.34
C SER A 131 6.94 15.84 19.90
N SER A 132 5.78 16.11 20.50
CA SER A 132 5.47 17.40 21.15
C SER A 132 4.58 17.15 22.38
N GLY A 133 5.15 17.22 23.59
CA GLY A 133 4.46 16.83 24.82
C GLY A 133 3.98 15.38 24.77
N SER A 134 2.68 15.15 24.99
CA SER A 134 2.05 13.81 24.85
C SER A 134 1.79 13.41 23.39
N TRP A 135 1.90 14.35 22.45
CA TRP A 135 1.60 14.11 21.05
C TRP A 135 2.77 13.44 20.33
N ARG A 136 2.43 12.51 19.45
CA ARG A 136 3.35 11.80 18.56
C ARG A 136 2.87 11.99 17.13
N ARG A 137 3.71 12.52 16.26
CA ARG A 137 3.45 12.55 14.83
C ARG A 137 3.95 11.24 14.23
N VAL A 138 3.07 10.49 13.58
CA VAL A 138 3.39 9.19 12.97
C VAL A 138 3.25 9.23 11.46
N LEU A 139 3.99 8.39 10.74
CA LEU A 139 3.72 8.14 9.32
C LEU A 139 2.48 7.25 9.19
N LEU A 140 1.63 7.56 8.21
CA LEU A 140 0.42 6.80 7.91
C LEU A 140 0.65 5.88 6.70
N PRO A 141 0.06 4.67 6.69
CA PRO A 141 0.19 3.76 5.56
C PRO A 141 -0.70 4.16 4.37
N SER A 142 -1.53 5.20 4.51
CA SER A 142 -2.51 5.65 3.52
C SER A 142 -1.89 6.51 2.41
N ARG A 143 -2.67 6.75 1.36
CA ARG A 143 -2.37 7.81 0.38
C ARG A 143 -2.75 9.20 0.94
N PRO A 144 -2.10 10.28 0.49
CA PRO A 144 -0.91 10.31 -0.38
C PRO A 144 0.36 9.78 0.32
N ASN A 145 1.37 9.35 -0.46
CA ASN A 145 2.65 8.91 0.13
C ASN A 145 3.28 10.03 0.96
N GLY A 146 3.87 9.65 2.11
CA GLY A 146 4.38 10.61 3.08
C GLY A 146 3.29 11.29 3.91
N SER A 147 2.06 10.77 3.91
CA SER A 147 1.04 11.19 4.87
C SER A 147 1.52 10.94 6.29
N SER A 148 1.23 11.89 7.17
CA SER A 148 1.52 11.82 8.59
C SER A 148 0.32 12.34 9.38
N GLY A 149 0.31 12.12 10.69
CA GLY A 149 -0.69 12.69 11.56
C GLY A 149 -0.32 12.57 13.02
N TRP A 150 -0.98 13.35 13.86
CA TRP A 150 -0.73 13.42 15.29
C TRP A 150 -1.68 12.51 16.05
N ILE A 151 -1.12 11.70 16.95
CA ILE A 151 -1.85 10.84 17.89
C ILE A 151 -1.40 11.15 19.32
N THR A 152 -2.26 10.88 20.29
CA THR A 152 -2.00 11.03 21.73
C THR A 152 -2.96 10.11 22.49
N GLY A 153 -2.68 9.86 23.77
CA GLY A 153 -3.55 9.10 24.67
C GLY A 153 -2.85 7.90 25.30
N ASP A 154 -3.52 7.30 26.28
CA ASP A 154 -2.92 6.26 27.15
C ASP A 154 -2.99 4.85 26.54
N GLY A 155 -3.77 4.64 25.48
CA GLY A 155 -3.87 3.36 24.75
C GLY A 155 -2.83 3.20 23.63
N LEU A 156 -1.61 3.65 23.88
CA LEU A 156 -0.50 3.63 22.92
C LEU A 156 0.69 2.84 23.48
N SER A 157 0.87 1.63 22.99
CA SER A 157 2.08 0.84 23.21
C SER A 157 3.26 1.43 22.43
N THR A 158 4.43 1.55 23.04
CA THR A 158 5.64 2.08 22.39
C THR A 158 6.79 1.08 22.40
N ALA A 159 7.60 1.11 21.36
CA ALA A 159 8.84 0.34 21.26
C ALA A 159 9.90 1.12 20.49
N ARG A 160 11.15 0.63 20.51
CA ARG A 160 12.24 1.19 19.70
C ARG A 160 12.82 0.13 18.78
N THR A 161 12.89 0.43 17.50
CA THR A 161 13.62 -0.38 16.53
C THR A 161 15.01 0.21 16.28
N PRO A 162 16.08 -0.59 16.41
CA PRO A 162 17.43 -0.14 16.06
C PRO A 162 17.65 -0.16 14.54
N TYR A 163 16.67 -0.61 13.75
CA TYR A 163 16.86 -0.88 12.34
C TYR A 163 16.45 0.28 11.45
N THR A 164 17.20 0.46 10.36
CA THR A 164 16.80 1.32 9.24
C THR A 164 17.20 0.63 7.94
N VAL A 165 16.25 0.51 7.01
CA VAL A 165 16.51 0.03 5.66
C VAL A 165 16.77 1.24 4.77
N ARG A 166 17.89 1.25 4.06
CA ARG A 166 18.20 2.29 3.05
C ARG A 166 18.21 1.67 1.67
N VAL A 167 17.51 2.28 0.73
CA VAL A 167 17.43 1.86 -0.66
C VAL A 167 17.92 3.01 -1.53
N GLU A 168 19.07 2.81 -2.19
CA GLU A 168 19.67 3.77 -3.12
C GLU A 168 19.35 3.31 -4.55
N LEU A 169 18.41 3.99 -5.21
CA LEU A 169 17.82 3.52 -6.48
C LEU A 169 18.84 3.52 -7.63
N ALA A 170 19.63 4.59 -7.79
CA ALA A 170 20.68 4.71 -8.82
C ALA A 170 21.76 3.64 -8.66
N LYS A 171 22.02 3.21 -7.43
CA LYS A 171 23.00 2.16 -7.11
C LYS A 171 22.36 0.76 -7.07
N ARG A 172 21.04 0.66 -7.22
CA ARG A 172 20.26 -0.58 -7.09
C ARG A 172 20.66 -1.35 -5.84
N ARG A 173 20.75 -0.63 -4.72
CA ARG A 173 21.37 -1.12 -3.49
C ARG A 173 20.44 -0.97 -2.31
N LEU A 174 20.28 -2.05 -1.55
CA LEU A 174 19.66 -2.04 -0.23
C LEU A 174 20.74 -2.23 0.83
N THR A 175 20.76 -1.36 1.84
CA THR A 175 21.62 -1.49 3.03
C THR A 175 20.73 -1.55 4.26
N LEU A 176 20.88 -2.59 5.07
CA LEU A 176 20.27 -2.65 6.39
C LEU A 176 21.25 -2.08 7.42
N LEU A 177 20.79 -1.13 8.21
CA LEU A 177 21.51 -0.60 9.36
C LEU A 177 20.87 -1.14 10.65
N LYS A 178 21.70 -1.42 11.65
CA LYS A 178 21.32 -1.67 13.04
C LYS A 178 22.13 -0.73 13.92
N SER A 179 21.47 0.17 14.64
CA SER A 179 22.12 1.21 15.47
C SER A 179 23.15 2.01 14.66
N ALA A 180 22.72 2.50 13.48
CA ALA A 180 23.54 3.19 12.47
C ALA A 180 24.73 2.40 11.87
N ARG A 181 24.97 1.17 12.31
CA ARG A 181 26.02 0.29 11.76
C ARG A 181 25.47 -0.62 10.69
N LYS A 182 26.23 -0.86 9.62
CA LYS A 182 25.84 -1.74 8.51
C LYS A 182 25.68 -3.19 9.00
N ALA A 183 24.45 -3.69 9.00
CA ALA A 183 24.10 -5.08 9.31
C ALA A 183 24.01 -5.95 8.04
N GLY A 184 23.84 -5.35 6.86
CA GLY A 184 23.89 -6.05 5.59
C GLY A 184 23.76 -5.12 4.40
N ARG A 185 24.14 -5.61 3.22
CA ARG A 185 24.10 -4.86 1.95
C ARG A 185 23.89 -5.81 0.79
N TRP A 186 22.97 -5.47 -0.11
CA TRP A 186 22.59 -6.30 -1.24
C TRP A 186 22.30 -5.48 -2.48
N THR A 187 22.59 -6.06 -3.65
CA THR A 187 22.09 -5.57 -4.94
C THR A 187 20.62 -5.99 -5.10
N VAL A 188 19.76 -5.06 -5.49
CA VAL A 188 18.30 -5.26 -5.60
C VAL A 188 17.80 -4.95 -7.01
N ALA A 189 16.57 -5.35 -7.33
CA ALA A 189 15.86 -4.83 -8.51
C ALA A 189 14.81 -3.81 -8.07
N ILE A 190 14.61 -2.78 -8.88
CA ILE A 190 13.71 -1.66 -8.56
C ILE A 190 12.70 -1.42 -9.68
N GLY A 191 11.78 -0.48 -9.46
CA GLY A 191 10.80 -0.03 -10.44
C GLY A 191 11.44 0.42 -11.75
N GLY A 192 10.87 -0.02 -12.87
CA GLY A 192 11.26 0.46 -14.20
C GLY A 192 10.79 1.90 -14.48
N PRO A 193 11.22 2.51 -15.60
CA PRO A 193 10.91 3.92 -15.89
C PRO A 193 9.41 4.28 -15.90
N LYS A 194 8.54 3.36 -16.32
CA LYS A 194 7.08 3.56 -16.36
C LYS A 194 6.39 3.31 -15.01
N THR A 195 7.06 2.64 -14.09
CA THR A 195 6.55 2.22 -12.79
C THR A 195 7.66 2.38 -11.73
N PRO A 196 8.15 3.61 -11.52
CA PRO A 196 9.30 3.85 -10.66
C PRO A 196 8.99 3.50 -9.20
N THR A 197 10.01 3.03 -8.48
CA THR A 197 9.90 2.92 -7.02
C THR A 197 9.83 4.35 -6.44
N PRO A 198 8.81 4.68 -5.61
CA PRO A 198 8.66 6.01 -5.04
C PRO A 198 9.80 6.33 -4.08
N GLN A 199 10.28 7.57 -4.11
CA GLN A 199 11.29 8.07 -3.17
C GLN A 199 10.64 8.65 -1.90
N GLY A 200 11.44 8.80 -0.85
CA GLY A 200 11.05 9.32 0.45
C GLY A 200 11.18 8.28 1.57
N ARG A 201 10.89 8.69 2.80
CA ARG A 201 10.81 7.79 3.94
C ARG A 201 9.43 7.16 4.04
N THR A 202 9.45 5.87 4.27
CA THR A 202 8.29 5.04 4.58
C THR A 202 8.72 4.07 5.68
N PHE A 203 7.96 3.01 5.90
CA PHE A 203 8.21 2.04 6.94
C PHE A 203 7.76 0.65 6.53
N LEU A 204 8.30 -0.37 7.19
CA LEU A 204 7.85 -1.74 7.07
C LEU A 204 6.46 -1.88 7.68
N LEU A 205 5.43 -2.01 6.85
CA LEU A 205 4.02 -2.01 7.26
C LEU A 205 3.59 -3.37 7.81
N ALA A 206 3.94 -4.45 7.12
CA ALA A 206 3.50 -5.80 7.47
C ALA A 206 4.50 -6.87 7.01
N THR A 207 4.29 -8.10 7.47
CA THR A 207 4.94 -9.29 6.93
C THR A 207 3.85 -10.27 6.50
N LEU A 208 3.77 -10.53 5.20
CA LEU A 208 2.77 -11.43 4.61
C LEU A 208 3.45 -12.70 4.10
N ALA A 209 2.80 -13.84 4.30
CA ALA A 209 3.23 -15.14 3.79
C ALA A 209 2.20 -15.66 2.79
N PRO A 210 2.33 -15.35 1.48
CA PRO A 210 1.35 -15.76 0.48
C PRO A 210 1.17 -17.28 0.43
N ALA A 211 -0.02 -17.75 0.04
CA ALA A 211 -0.29 -19.18 -0.15
C ALA A 211 0.66 -19.78 -1.20
N LYS A 212 0.79 -19.11 -2.35
CA LYS A 212 1.80 -19.44 -3.37
C LYS A 212 3.14 -18.78 -3.02
N LYS A 213 4.17 -19.59 -2.76
CA LYS A 213 5.51 -19.11 -2.36
C LYS A 213 6.38 -18.58 -3.51
N THR A 214 5.83 -18.47 -4.72
CA THR A 214 6.53 -17.98 -5.93
C THR A 214 5.77 -16.76 -6.47
N PRO A 215 6.46 -15.65 -6.80
CA PRO A 215 7.92 -15.49 -6.89
C PRO A 215 8.65 -15.29 -5.55
N SER A 216 7.92 -15.13 -4.44
CA SER A 216 8.52 -14.91 -3.13
C SER A 216 7.74 -15.61 -2.01
N PRO A 217 8.41 -16.25 -1.04
CA PRO A 217 7.75 -16.89 0.10
C PRO A 217 7.19 -15.88 1.12
N LEU A 218 7.72 -14.66 1.11
CA LEU A 218 7.29 -13.54 1.94
C LEU A 218 7.13 -12.27 1.11
N VAL A 219 6.19 -11.42 1.49
CA VAL A 219 6.04 -10.06 0.99
C VAL A 219 6.08 -9.14 2.19
N LEU A 220 6.86 -8.08 2.10
CA LEU A 220 7.05 -7.09 3.15
C LEU A 220 6.50 -5.74 2.66
N PRO A 221 5.18 -5.50 2.76
CA PRO A 221 4.57 -4.24 2.35
C PRO A 221 5.20 -3.05 3.07
N LEU A 222 5.25 -1.92 2.38
CA LEU A 222 5.69 -0.64 2.91
C LEU A 222 4.49 0.31 3.05
N GLY A 223 4.62 1.34 3.89
CA GLY A 223 3.65 2.44 3.98
C GLY A 223 3.72 3.42 2.80
N THR A 224 3.90 2.93 1.57
CA THR A 224 4.00 3.76 0.36
C THR A 224 3.46 3.01 -0.84
N HIS A 225 3.04 3.74 -1.86
CA HIS A 225 2.36 3.20 -3.03
C HIS A 225 3.02 3.66 -4.33
N SER A 226 2.77 2.93 -5.41
CA SER A 226 3.16 3.35 -6.76
C SER A 226 2.54 4.71 -7.10
N ALA A 227 3.34 5.54 -7.77
CA ALA A 227 2.90 6.82 -8.31
C ALA A 227 2.13 6.67 -9.64
N THR A 228 2.24 5.52 -10.30
CA THR A 228 1.65 5.29 -11.64
C THR A 228 0.65 4.12 -11.68
N LEU A 229 0.51 3.37 -10.59
CA LEU A 229 -0.42 2.25 -10.49
C LEU A 229 -1.33 2.45 -9.28
N ASP A 230 -2.62 2.63 -9.54
CA ASP A 230 -3.65 2.68 -8.50
C ASP A 230 -3.97 1.29 -7.95
N THR A 231 -3.81 0.26 -8.78
CA THR A 231 -3.93 -1.15 -8.39
C THR A 231 -2.79 -1.99 -8.95
N PHE A 232 -2.38 -3.02 -8.20
CA PHE A 232 -1.43 -4.03 -8.68
C PHE A 232 -1.56 -5.30 -7.85
N GLY A 233 -1.63 -6.47 -8.52
CA GLY A 233 -1.70 -7.77 -7.84
C GLY A 233 -2.89 -7.94 -6.89
N GLY A 234 -4.00 -7.24 -7.16
CA GLY A 234 -5.21 -7.24 -6.31
C GLY A 234 -5.18 -6.25 -5.13
N GLY A 235 -4.08 -5.52 -4.93
CA GLY A 235 -3.95 -4.48 -3.90
C GLY A 235 -3.90 -3.05 -4.46
N PRO A 236 -3.80 -2.03 -3.60
CA PRO A 236 -3.93 -0.61 -3.95
C PRO A 236 -2.62 0.02 -4.48
N GLY A 237 -1.79 -0.80 -5.13
CA GLY A 237 -0.46 -0.39 -5.60
C GLY A 237 0.57 -0.21 -4.48
N THR A 238 0.37 -0.81 -3.30
CA THR A 238 1.33 -0.81 -2.19
C THR A 238 2.68 -1.38 -2.62
N VAL A 239 3.75 -0.63 -2.40
CA VAL A 239 5.11 -1.06 -2.69
C VAL A 239 5.57 -2.02 -1.60
N ALA A 240 6.30 -3.07 -1.97
CA ALA A 240 6.81 -4.05 -1.03
C ALA A 240 8.27 -4.41 -1.30
N LEU A 241 8.94 -4.93 -0.27
CA LEU A 241 10.17 -5.72 -0.42
C LEU A 241 9.76 -7.19 -0.58
N HIS A 242 10.27 -7.89 -1.59
CA HIS A 242 10.00 -9.32 -1.75
C HIS A 242 11.12 -10.02 -2.52
N GLY A 243 11.19 -11.34 -2.44
CA GLY A 243 12.15 -12.16 -3.15
C GLY A 243 11.91 -12.25 -4.66
N TRP A 244 12.85 -12.91 -5.34
CA TRP A 244 12.72 -13.36 -6.73
C TRP A 244 13.32 -14.77 -6.86
N PRO A 245 12.83 -15.62 -7.79
CA PRO A 245 13.26 -17.02 -7.90
C PRO A 245 14.75 -17.21 -8.26
N ASP A 246 15.35 -16.25 -8.96
CA ASP A 246 16.73 -16.30 -9.44
C ASP A 246 17.42 -14.92 -9.33
N THR A 247 18.67 -14.84 -9.77
CA THR A 247 19.49 -13.62 -9.69
C THR A 247 19.33 -12.68 -10.89
N SER A 248 18.58 -13.06 -11.93
CA SER A 248 18.57 -12.41 -13.24
C SER A 248 18.08 -10.95 -13.23
N VAL A 249 17.34 -10.56 -12.19
CA VAL A 249 16.72 -9.24 -12.07
C VAL A 249 17.52 -8.25 -11.26
N PHE A 250 18.43 -8.70 -10.40
CA PHE A 250 19.15 -7.82 -9.49
C PHE A 250 20.10 -6.90 -10.26
N GLY A 251 20.15 -5.63 -9.86
CA GLY A 251 20.89 -4.57 -10.55
C GLY A 251 20.07 -3.88 -11.65
N LYS A 252 18.83 -4.30 -11.89
CA LYS A 252 17.98 -3.78 -12.97
C LYS A 252 16.77 -2.98 -12.46
N ALA A 253 16.28 -2.07 -13.29
CA ALA A 253 15.04 -1.32 -13.10
C ALA A 253 13.93 -1.97 -13.95
N VAL A 254 13.29 -3.02 -13.43
CA VAL A 254 12.41 -3.94 -14.20
C VAL A 254 11.13 -4.32 -13.47
N THR A 255 10.89 -3.80 -12.27
CA THR A 255 9.70 -4.12 -11.48
C THR A 255 8.59 -3.08 -11.71
N HIS A 256 7.40 -3.39 -11.17
CA HIS A 256 6.25 -2.48 -11.13
C HIS A 256 6.26 -1.53 -9.92
N GLY A 257 7.46 -1.19 -9.41
CA GLY A 257 7.65 -0.30 -8.26
C GLY A 257 8.16 -1.01 -7.01
N CYS A 258 7.82 -2.29 -6.80
CA CYS A 258 8.36 -3.10 -5.69
C CYS A 258 9.88 -3.27 -5.78
N ILE A 259 10.51 -3.52 -4.63
CA ILE A 259 11.94 -3.79 -4.56
C ILE A 259 12.13 -5.29 -4.42
N ARG A 260 12.76 -5.91 -5.44
CA ARG A 260 13.11 -7.34 -5.37
C ARG A 260 14.44 -7.49 -4.66
N VAL A 261 14.48 -8.34 -3.64
CA VAL A 261 15.67 -8.57 -2.81
C VAL A 261 16.17 -10.02 -2.94
N PRO A 262 17.48 -10.27 -2.81
CA PRO A 262 18.02 -11.64 -2.74
C PRO A 262 17.44 -12.47 -1.58
N LYS A 263 17.55 -13.80 -1.67
CA LYS A 263 16.97 -14.73 -0.69
C LYS A 263 17.49 -14.49 0.74
N ASP A 264 18.77 -14.17 0.89
CA ASP A 264 19.41 -13.87 2.17
C ASP A 264 19.01 -12.49 2.72
N ALA A 265 18.85 -11.50 1.85
CA ALA A 265 18.26 -10.21 2.20
C ALA A 265 16.82 -10.40 2.74
N LEU A 266 15.98 -11.17 2.05
CA LEU A 266 14.60 -11.43 2.48
C LEU A 266 14.55 -12.10 3.86
N ARG A 267 15.39 -13.10 4.12
CA ARG A 267 15.50 -13.76 5.44
C ARG A 267 15.95 -12.80 6.55
N THR A 268 16.81 -11.84 6.22
CA THR A 268 17.29 -10.86 7.20
C THR A 268 16.22 -9.81 7.48
N LEU A 269 15.58 -9.30 6.42
CA LEU A 269 14.52 -8.30 6.49
C LEU A 269 13.25 -8.81 7.17
N SER A 270 12.94 -10.11 7.07
CA SER A 270 11.79 -10.70 7.77
C SER A 270 11.89 -10.70 9.29
N ARG A 271 13.05 -10.30 9.84
CA ARG A 271 13.30 -10.15 11.29
C ARG A 271 13.35 -8.68 11.72
N VAL A 272 13.22 -7.76 10.78
CA VAL A 272 13.17 -6.33 11.08
C VAL A 272 11.77 -6.03 11.66
N PRO A 273 11.67 -5.35 12.83
CA PRO A 273 10.39 -5.01 13.42
C PRO A 273 9.53 -4.16 12.49
N LEU A 274 8.21 -4.35 12.54
CA LEU A 274 7.26 -3.46 11.87
C LEU A 274 7.43 -2.01 12.38
N GLY A 275 7.07 -1.04 11.55
CA GLY A 275 7.31 0.38 11.81
C GLY A 275 8.75 0.83 11.57
N SER A 276 9.72 -0.09 11.39
CA SER A 276 11.10 0.28 11.05
C SER A 276 11.16 1.10 9.77
N LEU A 277 11.91 2.19 9.80
CA LEU A 277 12.03 3.10 8.66
C LEU A 277 12.68 2.42 7.46
N VAL A 278 12.11 2.74 6.30
CA VAL A 278 12.69 2.46 4.99
C VAL A 278 12.88 3.80 4.28
N LEU A 279 14.14 4.17 4.05
CA LEU A 279 14.53 5.38 3.34
C LEU A 279 14.84 5.04 1.89
N ILE A 280 14.04 5.54 0.96
CA ILE A 280 14.24 5.34 -0.47
C ILE A 280 14.76 6.63 -1.08
N THR A 281 16.01 6.61 -1.56
CA THR A 281 16.68 7.76 -2.15
C THR A 281 17.01 7.49 -3.61
N ALA A 282 17.22 8.58 -4.36
CA ALA A 282 17.73 8.51 -5.72
C ALA A 282 19.00 7.64 -5.84
#